data_AF-A0A6H1ZJU6-F1
#
_entry.id   AF-A0A6H1ZJU6-F1
#
_cell.length_a   1.000
_cell.length_b   1.000
_cell.length_c   1.000
_cell.angle_alpha   90.00
_cell.angle_beta   90.00
_cell.angle_gamma   90.00
#
_symmetry.space_group_name_H-M   'P 1'
#
loop_
_entity.id
_entity.type
_entity.pdbx_description
1 polymer ?
#
loop_
_entity_poly.entity_id
_entity_poly.type
_entity_poly.pdbx_seq_one_letter_code
_entity_poly.pdbx_strand_id
1 'polypeptide(L)' 'MFEPIIGWLGVAFGLLVAPPQLYKILKKRNTNGISLLTYIFLCLALVAYLIHAINIQDPVFIVAQSVNITVN' A
#
# COMPACT_ATOMS: atom_id res chain seq x y z
N MET A 1 -18.58 10.48 -13.56
CA MET A 1 -17.90 11.77 -13.23
C MET A 1 -17.30 11.81 -11.81
N PHE A 2 -17.71 10.95 -10.87
CA PHE A 2 -17.15 10.93 -9.50
C PHE A 2 -16.06 9.87 -9.24
N GLU A 3 -15.95 8.86 -10.11
CA GLU A 3 -14.99 7.76 -9.97
C GLU A 3 -13.54 8.18 -9.73
N PRO A 4 -12.96 9.16 -10.46
CA PRO A 4 -11.58 9.56 -10.21
C PRO A 4 -11.40 10.18 -8.82
N ILE A 5 -12.38 10.95 -8.33
CA ILE A 5 -12.31 11.61 -7.01
C ILE A 5 -12.31 10.56 -5.89
N ILE A 6 -13.20 9.57 -5.98
CA ILE A 6 -13.30 8.49 -5.00
C ILE A 6 -12.01 7.66 -5.00
N GLY A 7 -11.45 7.36 -6.17
CA GLY A 7 -10.18 6.66 -6.29
C GLY A 7 -9.02 7.40 -5.61
N TRP A 8 -8.86 8.69 -5.88
CA TRP A 8 -7.82 9.52 -5.26
C TRP A 8 -8.00 9.70 -3.75
N LEU A 9 -9.25 9.79 -3.27
CA LEU A 9 -9.53 9.74 -1.84
C LEU A 9 -9.08 8.41 -1.23
N GLY A 10 -9.31 7.29 -1.92
CA GLY A 10 -8.81 5.98 -1.52
C GLY A 10 -7.29 5.95 -1.37
N VAL A 11 -6.55 6.56 -2.31
CA VAL A 11 -5.09 6.72 -2.21
C VAL A 11 -4.70 7.53 -0.97
N ALA A 12 -5.36 8.67 -0.75
CA ALA A 12 -5.08 9.56 0.37
C ALA A 12 -5.34 8.89 1.74
N PHE A 13 -6.44 8.14 1.87
CA PHE A 13 -6.71 7.37 3.08
C PHE A 13 -5.74 6.20 3.24
N GLY A 14 -5.42 5.48 2.16
CA GLY A 14 -4.46 4.38 2.18
C GLY A 14 -3.08 4.79 2.68
N LEU A 15 -2.63 5.99 2.30
CA LEU A 15 -1.38 6.60 2.80
C LEU A 15 -1.35 6.75 4.33
N LEU A 16 -2.50 6.85 5.00
CA LEU A 16 -2.58 7.03 6.45
C LEU A 16 -2.63 5.72 7.23
N VAL A 17 -2.77 4.56 6.56
CA VAL A 17 -2.92 3.26 7.22
C VAL A 17 -1.58 2.65 7.65
N ALA A 18 -0.57 2.69 6.78
CA ALA A 18 0.74 2.09 7.05
C ALA A 18 1.63 2.91 8.02
N PRO A 19 1.67 4.27 7.98
CA PRO A 19 2.55 5.05 8.83
C PRO A 19 2.39 4.84 10.35
N PRO A 20 1.17 4.68 10.92
CA PRO A 20 1.02 4.36 12.34
C PRO A 20 1.72 3.07 12.76
N GLN A 21 1.68 2.04 11.90
CA GLN A 21 2.34 0.76 12.17
C GLN A 21 3.85 0.90 12.08
N LEU A 22 4.38 1.60 11.07
CA LEU A 22 5.80 1.91 10.96
C LEU A 22 6.28 2.72 12.17
N TYR A 23 5.53 3.75 12.57
CA TYR A 23 5.83 4.54 13.77
C TYR A 23 5.87 3.67 15.03
N LYS A 24 4.92 2.74 15.20
CA LYS A 24 4.90 1.82 16.34
C LYS A 24 6.14 0.93 16.37
N ILE A 25 6.57 0.41 15.22
CA ILE A 25 7.80 -0.40 15.09
C ILE A 25 9.03 0.43 15.47
N LEU A 26 9.17 1.64 14.90
CA LEU A 26 10.30 2.53 15.16
C LEU A 26 10.36 2.98 16.63
N LYS A 27 9.21 3.32 17.22
CA LYS A 27 9.11 3.77 18.62
C LYS A 27 9.39 2.65 19.61
N LYS A 28 8.80 1.47 19.40
CA LYS A 28 8.92 0.33 20.34
C LYS A 28 10.17 -0.51 20.08
N ARG A 29 10.82 -0.35 18.92
CA ARG A 29 11.94 -1.17 18.44
C ARG A 29 11.66 -2.67 18.59
N ASN A 30 10.41 -3.05 18.37
CA ASN A 30 9.92 -4.39 18.63
C ASN A 30 8.94 -4.78 17.53
N THR A 31 9.23 -5.89 16.86
CA THR A 31 8.42 -6.49 15.80
C THR A 31 7.73 -7.78 16.25
N ASN A 32 7.77 -8.13 17.54
CA ASN A 32 7.06 -9.29 18.08
C ASN A 32 5.55 -9.15 17.82
N GLY A 33 4.96 -10.21 17.26
CA GLY A 33 3.57 -10.24 16.81
C GLY A 33 3.36 -9.74 15.38
N ILE A 34 4.42 -9.33 14.67
CA ILE A 34 4.37 -8.98 13.25
C ILE A 34 4.90 -10.17 12.44
N SER A 35 4.05 -10.69 11.56
CA SER A 35 4.40 -11.82 10.68
C SER A 35 5.20 -11.35 9.47
N LEU A 36 6.49 -11.71 9.40
CA LEU A 36 7.31 -11.43 8.23
C LEU A 36 6.74 -12.07 6.95
N LEU A 37 6.18 -13.29 7.08
CA LEU A 37 5.59 -14.01 5.96
C LEU A 37 4.42 -13.23 5.34
N THR A 38 3.63 -12.55 6.18
CA THR A 38 2.53 -11.69 5.71
C THR A 38 3.05 -10.55 4.85
N TYR A 39 4.15 -9.89 5.25
CA TYR A 39 4.75 -8.80 4.48
C TYR A 39 5.38 -9.29 3.16
N ILE A 40 5.98 -10.50 3.15
CA ILE A 40 6.51 -11.10 1.91
C ILE A 40 5.39 -11.31 0.90
N PHE A 41 4.30 -11.98 1.30
CA PHE A 41 3.17 -12.21 0.40
C PHE A 41 2.44 -10.92 0.02
N LEU A 42 2.34 -9.96 0.95
CA LEU A 42 1.80 -8.64 0.66
C LEU A 42 2.62 -7.95 -0.43
N CYS A 43 3.94 -7.89 -0.29
CA CYS A 43 4.82 -7.28 -1.28
C CYS A 43 4.68 -7.94 -2.66
N LEU A 44 4.67 -9.27 -2.71
CA LEU A 44 4.43 -10.01 -3.96
C LEU A 44 3.07 -9.67 -4.60
N ALA A 45 2.02 -9.60 -3.79
CA ALA A 45 0.69 -9.24 -4.26
C ALA A 45 0.63 -7.80 -4.78
N LEU A 46 1.25 -6.84 -4.08
CA LEU A 46 1.30 -5.43 -4.49
C LEU A 46 2.07 -5.27 -5.81
N VAL A 47 3.16 -6.01 -6.01
CA VAL A 47 3.89 -6.03 -7.29
C VAL A 47 3.02 -6.59 -8.40
N ALA A 48 2.31 -7.69 -8.16
CA ALA A 48 1.38 -8.26 -9.14
C ALA A 48 0.24 -7.30 -9.50
N TYR A 49 -0.31 -6.59 -8.50
CA TYR A 49 -1.33 -5.57 -8.72
C TYR A 49 -0.80 -4.36 -9.48
N LEU A 50 0.44 -3.93 -9.21
CA LEU A 50 1.06 -2.84 -9.97
C LEU A 50 1.21 -3.21 -11.45
N ILE A 51 1.68 -4.43 -11.76
CA ILE A 51 1.76 -4.92 -13.14
C ILE A 51 0.37 -4.92 -13.78
N HIS A 52 -0.64 -5.41 -13.07
CA HIS A 52 -2.02 -5.40 -13.55
C HIS A 52 -2.54 -3.98 -13.81
N ALA A 53 -2.29 -3.04 -12.89
CA ALA A 53 -2.70 -1.65 -13.01
C ALA A 53 -2.08 -0.96 -14.24
N ILE A 54 -0.80 -1.24 -14.51
CA ILE A 54 -0.11 -0.77 -15.73
C ILE A 54 -0.77 -1.35 -16.98
N ASN A 55 -1.12 -2.64 -16.97
CA ASN A 55 -1.75 -3.31 -18.11
C ASN A 55 -3.14 -2.75 -18.45
N ILE A 56 -3.94 -2.38 -17.45
CA ILE A 56 -5.26 -1.76 -17.65
C ILE A 56 -5.19 -0.23 -17.82
N GLN A 57 -3.99 0.36 -17.76
CA GLN A 57 -3.74 1.79 -17.88
C GLN A 57 -4.52 2.66 -16.87
N ASP A 58 -4.72 2.17 -15.64
CA ASP A 58 -5.39 2.93 -14.57
C ASP A 58 -4.38 3.75 -13.75
N PRO A 59 -4.33 5.09 -13.92
CA PRO A 59 -3.36 5.93 -13.24
C PRO A 59 -3.55 5.98 -11.72
N VAL A 60 -4.79 5.91 -11.24
CA VAL A 60 -5.08 5.94 -9.80
C VAL A 60 -4.57 4.66 -9.16
N PHE A 61 -4.84 3.52 -9.80
CA PHE A 61 -4.43 2.23 -9.27
C PHE A 61 -2.90 2.05 -9.32
N ILE A 62 -2.24 2.54 -10.38
CA ILE A 62 -0.77 2.55 -10.48
C ILE A 62 -0.15 3.34 -9.32
N VAL A 63 -0.65 4.55 -9.05
CA VAL A 63 -0.14 5.37 -7.96
C VAL A 63 -0.41 4.73 -6.60
N ALA A 64 -1.61 4.17 -6.41
CA ALA A 64 -1.97 3.46 -5.18
C ALA A 64 -1.01 2.31 -4.88
N GLN A 65 -0.73 1.44 -5.86
CA GLN A 65 0.15 0.28 -5.64
C GLN A 65 1.62 0.70 -5.44
N SER A 66 2.11 1.69 -6.19
CA SER A 66 3.47 2.22 -6.04
C SER A 66 3.71 2.78 -4.64
N VAL A 67 2.73 3.52 -4.11
CA VAL A 67 2.75 4.02 -2.74
C VAL A 67 2.76 2.86 -1.74
N ASN A 68 1.85 1.90 -1.90
CA ASN A 68 1.71 0.78 -0.96
C ASN A 68 3.00 -0.07 -0.85
N ILE A 69 3.72 -0.28 -1.95
CA ILE A 69 5.01 -0.99 -1.96
C ILE A 69 6.07 -0.23 -1.16
N THR A 70 6.00 1.10 -1.12
CA THR A 70 7.00 1.93 -0.43
C THR A 70 6.75 2.00 1.08
N VAL A 71 5.48 1.95 1.50
CA VAL A 71 5.10 2.19 2.91
C VAL A 71 4.86 0.92 3.73
N ASN A 72 4.78 -0.26 3.09
CA ASN A 72 4.64 -1.57 3.75
C ASN A 72 5.92 -2.38 3.63
#